data_AF-M3HB26-F1
#
_entry.id   AF-M3HB26-F1
#
_cell.length_a   1.000
_cell.length_b   1.000
_cell.length_c   1.000
_cell.angle_alpha   90.00
_cell.angle_beta   90.00
_cell.angle_gamma   90.00
#
_symmetry.space_group_name_H-M   'P 1'
#
loop_
_entity.id
_entity.type
_entity.pdbx_description
1 polymer ?
#
loop_
_entity_poly.entity_id
_entity_poly.type
_entity_poly.pdbx_seq_one_letter_code
_entity_poly.pdbx_strand_id
1 'polypeptide(L)'
;MFQKDGFNVRLLPAAFSEKELLDEIENIHVLGIRSKTNVTSAVLEKAKRPLTIGCFCIGTNQVDLVGAEKKESLFLMPPILILVP
;
A
#
# COMPACT_ATOMS: atom_id res chain seq x y z
N MET A 1 -16.44 -7.25 4.56
CA MET A 1 -15.70 -7.32 5.84
C MET A 1 -15.27 -5.92 6.25
N PHE A 2 -14.20 -5.34 5.70
CA PHE A 2 -13.64 -4.05 6.12
C PHE A 2 -14.59 -2.83 6.19
N GLN A 3 -15.44 -2.59 5.19
CA GLN A 3 -16.41 -1.48 5.24
C GLN A 3 -17.44 -1.65 6.36
N LYS A 4 -17.68 -2.89 6.79
CA LYS A 4 -18.63 -3.25 7.84
C LYS A 4 -18.03 -3.04 9.23
N ASP A 5 -16.70 -3.15 9.34
CA ASP A 5 -15.90 -2.87 10.55
C ASP A 5 -15.52 -1.38 10.70
N GLY A 6 -16.05 -0.50 9.84
CA GLY A 6 -15.82 0.95 9.91
C GLY A 6 -14.60 1.46 9.13
N PHE A 7 -13.90 0.60 8.37
CA PHE A 7 -12.79 1.02 7.54
C PHE A 7 -13.30 1.60 6.21
N ASN A 8 -12.82 2.81 5.86
CA ASN A 8 -13.12 3.43 4.57
C ASN A 8 -12.25 2.78 3.47
N VAL A 9 -12.79 1.74 2.84
CA VAL A 9 -12.11 1.02 1.75
C VAL A 9 -12.58 1.55 0.40
N ARG A 10 -11.66 2.19 -0.32
CA ARG A 10 -11.85 2.60 -1.72
C ARG A 10 -11.17 1.59 -2.65
N LEU A 11 -11.95 0.98 -3.52
CA LEU A 11 -11.44 0.15 -4.61
C LEU A 11 -11.38 1.00 -5.87
N LEU A 12 -10.18 1.14 -6.42
CA LEU A 12 -9.97 1.88 -7.65
C LEU A 12 -9.78 0.89 -8.80
N PRO A 13 -10.54 1.02 -9.89
CA PRO A 13 -10.41 0.13 -11.04
C PRO A 13 -9.11 0.36 -11.83
N ALA A 14 -8.47 1.52 -11.63
CA ALA A 14 -7.23 1.90 -12.28
C ALA A 14 -6.09 2.02 -11.26
N ALA A 15 -4.87 1.72 -11.72
CA ALA A 15 -3.66 1.96 -10.95
C ALA A 15 -3.40 3.46 -10.90
N PHE A 16 -3.14 3.99 -9.70
CA PHE A 16 -2.67 5.36 -9.56
C PHE A 16 -1.29 5.54 -10.17
N SER A 17 -1.10 6.70 -10.79
CA SER A 17 0.23 7.21 -11.10
C SER A 17 0.96 7.62 -9.81
N GLU A 18 2.29 7.70 -9.86
CA GLU A 18 3.11 8.09 -8.71
C GLU A 18 2.68 9.45 -8.12
N LYS A 19 2.28 10.41 -8.96
CA LYS A 19 1.81 11.74 -8.51
C LYS A 19 0.50 11.66 -7.74
N GLU A 20 -0.46 10.90 -8.23
CA GLU A 20 -1.75 10.71 -7.55
C GLU A 20 -1.57 9.94 -6.24
N LEU A 21 -0.68 8.94 -6.25
CA LEU A 21 -0.33 8.20 -5.07
C LEU A 21 0.30 9.12 -4.01
N LEU A 22 1.24 9.98 -4.40
CA LEU A 22 1.83 10.99 -3.53
C LEU A 22 0.79 11.95 -2.94
N ASP A 23 -0.28 12.30 -3.65
CA ASP A 23 -1.31 13.20 -3.15
C ASP A 23 -2.19 12.52 -2.09
N GLU A 24 -2.58 11.26 -2.34
CA GLU A 24 -3.54 10.54 -1.49
C GLU A 24 -2.86 9.82 -0.30
N ILE A 25 -1.57 9.47 -0.38
CA ILE A 25 -0.88 8.59 0.59
C ILE A 25 -0.84 9.16 2.02
N GLU A 26 -0.93 10.48 2.19
CA GLU A 26 -0.85 11.12 3.52
C GLU A 26 -1.93 10.64 4.50
N ASN A 27 -3.09 10.24 3.98
CA ASN A 27 -4.25 9.81 4.77
C ASN A 27 -4.52 8.30 4.69
N ILE A 28 -3.69 7.54 3.97
CA ILE A 28 -3.86 6.11 3.77
C ILE A 28 -3.05 5.36 4.83
N HIS A 29 -3.68 4.36 5.44
CA HIS A 29 -3.05 3.46 6.40
C HIS A 29 -2.64 2.12 5.78
N VAL A 30 -3.45 1.63 4.84
CA VAL A 30 -3.23 0.35 4.15
C VAL A 30 -3.34 0.60 2.66
N LEU A 31 -2.28 0.27 1.93
CA LEU A 31 -2.21 0.39 0.48
C LEU A 31 -2.11 -1.00 -0.14
N GLY A 32 -3.13 -1.38 -0.91
CA GLY A 32 -3.08 -2.56 -1.76
C GLY A 32 -2.63 -2.19 -3.16
N ILE A 33 -1.54 -2.78 -3.64
CA ILE A 33 -1.02 -2.51 -4.99
C ILE A 33 -1.05 -3.73 -5.90
N ARG A 34 -1.07 -3.44 -7.20
CA ARG A 34 -0.91 -4.39 -8.30
C ARG A 34 0.32 -4.04 -9.14
N SER A 35 0.60 -4.85 -10.16
CA SER A 35 1.82 -4.79 -10.97
C SER A 35 2.04 -3.48 -11.72
N LYS A 36 1.01 -2.65 -11.84
CA LYS A 36 1.08 -1.34 -12.52
C LYS A 36 1.36 -0.17 -11.57
N THR A 37 1.30 -0.36 -10.25
CA THR A 37 1.51 0.72 -9.28
C THR A 37 2.92 0.61 -8.71
N ASN A 38 3.72 1.66 -8.88
CA ASN A 38 5.06 1.74 -8.31
C ASN A 38 5.02 2.52 -7.00
N VAL A 39 5.57 1.93 -5.95
CA VAL A 39 5.74 2.56 -4.65
C VAL A 39 7.22 2.88 -4.47
N THR A 40 7.56 4.12 -4.77
CA THR A 40 8.93 4.63 -4.65
C THR A 40 9.21 5.13 -3.23
N SER A 41 10.48 5.35 -2.91
CA SER A 41 10.91 5.94 -1.64
C SER A 41 10.19 7.27 -1.36
N ALA A 42 9.97 8.10 -2.39
CA ALA A 42 9.27 9.37 -2.27
C ALA A 42 7.83 9.21 -1.76
N VAL A 43 7.12 8.17 -2.20
CA VAL A 43 5.76 7.85 -1.74
C VAL A 43 5.78 7.45 -0.26
N LEU A 44 6.74 6.62 0.13
CA LEU A 44 6.92 6.15 1.50
C LEU A 44 7.34 7.30 2.44
N GLU A 45 8.18 8.21 1.96
CA GLU A 45 8.61 9.38 2.71
C GLU A 45 7.44 10.35 2.97
N LYS A 46 6.55 10.52 1.99
CA LYS A 46 5.37 11.37 2.12
C LYS A 46 4.28 10.79 3.02
N ALA A 47 4.25 9.47 3.23
CA ALA A 47 3.36 8.86 4.20
C ALA A 47 3.67 9.35 5.63
N LYS A 48 2.68 10.00 6.27
CA LYS A 48 2.79 10.57 7.64
C LYS A 48 2.63 9.53 8.76
N ARG A 49 2.19 8.32 8.43
CA ARG A 49 1.84 7.25 9.37
C ARG A 49 2.42 5.92 8.88
N PRO A 50 2.55 4.90 9.76
CA PRO A 50 2.95 3.56 9.35
C PRO A 50 1.98 3.04 8.29
N LEU A 51 2.53 2.81 7.10
CA LEU A 51 1.80 2.37 5.92
C LEU A 51 1.98 0.87 5.77
N THR A 52 0.88 0.12 5.71
CA THR A 52 0.93 -1.31 5.37
C THR A 52 0.76 -1.46 3.87
N ILE A 53 1.74 -2.06 3.19
CA ILE A 53 1.69 -2.28 1.73
C ILE A 53 1.44 -3.76 1.46
N GLY A 54 0.30 -4.04 0.85
CA GLY A 54 -0.04 -5.37 0.34
C GLY A 54 0.27 -5.47 -1.15
N CYS A 55 1.20 -6.34 -1.53
CA CYS A 55 1.47 -6.64 -2.93
C CYS A 55 0.63 -7.83 -3.40
N PHE A 56 -0.37 -7.57 -4.25
CA PHE A 56 -1.22 -8.61 -4.85
C PHE A 56 -0.63 -9.14 -6.16
N CYS A 57 0.70 -9.29 -6.20
CA CYS A 57 1.50 -9.67 -7.37
C CYS A 57 2.46 -10.81 -7.02
N ILE A 58 2.90 -11.55 -8.04
CA ILE A 58 3.92 -12.61 -7.88
C ILE A 58 5.29 -12.02 -7.52
N GLY A 59 5.56 -10.75 -7.88
CA GLY A 59 6.84 -10.09 -7.65
C GLY A 59 6.69 -8.71 -7.01
N THR A 60 7.71 -8.32 -6.23
CA THR A 60 7.74 -7.11 -5.39
C THR A 60 8.63 -6.00 -5.95
N ASN A 61 9.16 -6.17 -7.17
CA ASN A 61 10.09 -5.22 -7.82
C ASN A 61 9.54 -3.78 -7.98
N GLN A 62 8.22 -3.61 -7.86
CA GLN A 62 7.57 -2.29 -7.98
C GLN A 62 7.61 -1.50 -6.67
N VAL A 63 8.07 -2.10 -5.57
CA VAL A 63 8.13 -1.47 -4.26
C VAL A 63 9.58 -1.30 -3.84
N ASP A 64 9.91 -0.10 -3.38
CA ASP A 64 11.17 0.15 -2.71
C ASP A 64 11.16 -0.48 -1.31
N LEU A 65 11.58 -1.74 -1.25
CA LEU A 65 11.65 -2.52 -0.01
C LEU A 65 12.58 -1.87 1.02
N VAL A 66 13.67 -1.24 0.56
CA VAL A 66 14.66 -0.59 1.44
C VAL A 66 14.07 0.66 2.09
N GLY A 67 13.37 1.48 1.32
CA GLY A 67 12.64 2.63 1.84
C GLY A 67 11.52 2.20 2.79
N ALA A 68 10.83 1.10 2.48
CA ALA A 68 9.71 0.60 3.28
C ALA A 68 10.18 0.08 4.64
N GLU A 69 11.27 -0.69 4.65
CA GLU A 69 11.88 -1.21 5.89
C GLU A 69 12.33 -0.07 6.81
N LYS A 70 12.96 0.97 6.26
CA LYS A 70 13.37 2.16 7.03
C LYS A 70 12.22 2.94 7.65
N LYS A 71 11.05 2.90 7.03
CA LYS A 71 9.83 3.61 7.49
C LYS A 71 8.93 2.75 8.37
N GLU A 72 9.41 1.59 8.85
CA GLU A 72 8.62 0.61 9.59
C GLU A 72 7.32 0.21 8.85
N SER A 73 7.36 0.26 7.51
CA SER A 73 6.21 -0.06 6.68
C SER A 73 6.12 -1.58 6.52
N LEU A 74 5.00 -2.16 7.00
CA LEU A 74 4.80 -3.60 6.97
C LEU A 74 4.45 -4.06 5.56
N PHE A 75 5.26 -4.97 5.02
CA PHE A 75 5.05 -5.55 3.71
C PHE A 75 4.38 -6.91 3.83
N LEU A 76 3.19 -7.06 3.24
CA LEU A 76 2.48 -8.33 3.20
C LEU A 76 2.47 -8.85 1.76
N MET A 77 3.11 -10.01 1.55
CA MET A 77 2.88 -10.89 0.39
C MET A 77 1.87 -11.95 0.82
N PRO A 78 0.56 -11.80 0.54
CA PRO A 78 -0.37 -12.87 0.83
C PRO A 78 -0.49 -13.80 -0.39
N PRO A 79 -0.32 -15.11 -0.25
CA PRO A 79 -1.17 -16.04 -0.98
C PRO A 79 -2.59 -16.06 -0.39
N ILE A 80 -2.77 -15.70 0.89
CA ILE A 80 -4.05 -15.72 1.61
C ILE A 80 -4.08 -14.54 2.58
N LEU A 81 -4.92 -13.54 2.32
CA LEU A 81 -5.20 -12.43 3.22
C LEU A 81 -6.11 -12.93 4.34
N ILE A 82 -5.57 -13.46 5.43
CA ILE A 82 -6.36 -13.67 6.66
C ILE A 82 -6.20 -12.41 7.51
N LEU A 83 -7.17 -11.50 7.41
CA LEU A 83 -7.45 -10.59 8.50
C LEU A 83 -8.16 -11.40 9.59
N VAL A 84 -7.47 -11.64 10.69
CA VAL A 84 -8.08 -12.11 11.95
C VAL A 84 -8.33 -10.86 12.81
N PRO A 85 -9.49 -10.76 13.50
CA PRO A 85 -9.95 -9.58 14.24
C PRO A 85 -8.98 -9.02 15.28
#